data_AF-A0A7C5KTG1-F1
#
_entry.id   AF-A0A7C5KTG1-F1
#
_cell.length_a   1.000
_cell.length_b   1.000
_cell.length_c   1.000
_cell.angle_alpha   90.00
_cell.angle_beta   90.00
_cell.angle_gamma   90.00
#
_symmetry.space_group_name_H-M   'P 1'
#
loop_
_entity.id
_entity.type
_entity.pdbx_description
1 polymer ?
#
loop_
_entity_poly.entity_id
_entity_poly.type
_entity_poly.pdbx_seq_one_letter_code
_entity_poly.pdbx_strand_id
1 'polypeptide(L)'
;MIIDQLGYHYTPSDHSPELGYAQFDVRLTGKAGDRLFDASEAVFPVNAGGTLKEQLIHHPWRSQKMQVAIGIFTLHAHDGDVMSGFSFGGKLEIEEQAAYTDLRLKSSAPVFNLSGSLHDSPEAPAAILASELSACIARRRAAWRTNDQEFEKRLLALEPFQAFLVSLKTLSDKLETSPHLTETQHYRAVARTVRRAIKILKDAGRWPNYIPSLEEVL
;
A
#
# COMPACT_ATOMS: atom_id res chain seq x y z
N MET A 1 -15.10 13.82 14.63
CA MET A 1 -14.29 12.66 14.18
C MET A 1 -13.60 13.10 12.88
N ILE A 2 -12.29 12.91 12.72
CA ILE A 2 -11.46 13.60 11.69
C ILE A 2 -11.93 13.32 10.24
N ILE A 3 -12.50 12.14 9.99
CA ILE A 3 -13.03 11.73 8.67
C ILE A 3 -14.17 12.64 8.18
N ASP A 4 -14.95 13.22 9.09
CA ASP A 4 -16.13 14.00 8.71
C ASP A 4 -15.77 15.31 7.95
N GLN A 5 -14.54 15.82 8.11
CA GLN A 5 -14.06 17.05 7.45
C GLN A 5 -13.15 16.76 6.24
N LEU A 6 -12.24 15.79 6.37
CA LEU A 6 -11.25 15.49 5.32
C LEU A 6 -11.76 14.48 4.28
N GLY A 7 -12.72 13.62 4.63
CA GLY A 7 -13.24 12.54 3.79
C GLY A 7 -12.45 11.23 3.82
N TYR A 8 -11.19 11.28 4.25
CA TYR A 8 -10.38 10.11 4.61
C TYR A 8 -9.47 10.40 5.81
N HIS A 9 -8.93 9.35 6.42
CA HIS A 9 -8.03 9.43 7.56
C HIS A 9 -7.01 8.29 7.55
N TYR A 10 -5.78 8.61 7.93
CA TYR A 10 -4.73 7.63 8.18
C TYR A 10 -4.39 7.60 9.67
N THR A 11 -4.38 6.40 10.25
CA THR A 11 -3.92 6.20 11.63
C THR A 11 -2.44 5.78 11.61
N PRO A 12 -1.53 6.50 12.30
CA PRO A 12 -0.11 6.17 12.35
C PRO A 12 0.17 4.73 12.78
N SER A 13 1.30 4.17 12.31
CA SER A 13 1.76 2.87 12.79
C SER A 13 2.32 2.94 14.20
N ASP A 14 2.42 1.79 14.87
CA ASP A 14 2.94 1.67 16.24
C ASP A 14 4.48 1.71 16.32
N HIS A 15 5.15 1.89 15.18
CA HIS A 15 6.60 1.99 15.11
C HIS A 15 7.10 3.35 15.64
N SER A 16 8.27 3.36 16.28
CA SER A 16 8.93 4.60 16.71
C SER A 16 10.37 4.66 16.17
N PRO A 17 10.69 5.63 15.29
CA PRO A 17 9.77 6.53 14.57
C PRO A 17 8.74 5.79 13.70
N GLU A 18 7.64 6.48 13.38
CA GLU A 18 6.54 5.94 12.58
C GLU A 18 7.01 5.44 11.21
N LEU A 19 6.49 4.28 10.81
CA LEU A 19 6.67 3.69 9.48
C LEU A 19 5.30 3.64 8.80
N GLY A 20 4.97 4.65 8.00
CA GLY A 20 3.65 4.78 7.37
C GLY A 20 2.51 4.67 8.38
N TYR A 21 1.40 4.07 7.95
CA TYR A 21 0.15 4.02 8.69
C TYR A 21 -0.31 2.58 8.94
N ALA A 22 -0.90 2.30 10.10
CA ALA A 22 -1.45 0.96 10.39
C ALA A 22 -2.88 0.80 9.84
N GLN A 23 -3.59 1.91 9.63
CA GLN A 23 -4.96 1.91 9.18
C GLN A 23 -5.23 3.08 8.23
N PHE A 24 -6.10 2.84 7.27
CA PHE A 24 -6.67 3.83 6.37
C PHE A 24 -8.21 3.72 6.41
N ASP A 25 -8.87 4.85 6.63
CA ASP A 25 -10.33 4.95 6.66
C ASP A 25 -10.79 5.97 5.60
N VAL A 26 -11.87 5.66 4.88
CA VAL A 26 -12.50 6.58 3.93
C VAL A 26 -14.01 6.41 3.97
N ARG A 27 -14.73 7.49 3.72
CA ARG A 27 -16.19 7.48 3.54
C ARG A 27 -16.55 7.79 2.09
N LEU A 28 -17.31 6.89 1.47
CA LEU A 28 -17.84 7.07 0.11
C LEU A 28 -19.28 7.60 0.16
N THR A 29 -19.59 8.58 -0.69
CA THR A 29 -20.94 9.18 -0.80
C THR A 29 -21.48 9.04 -2.22
N GLY A 30 -22.80 8.94 -2.36
CA GLY A 30 -23.44 8.86 -3.68
C GLY A 30 -23.56 10.21 -4.40
N LYS A 31 -23.26 11.32 -3.72
CA LYS A 31 -23.33 12.69 -4.25
C LYS A 31 -22.27 13.55 -3.57
N ALA A 32 -21.79 14.56 -4.29
CA ALA A 32 -20.89 15.57 -3.76
C ALA A 32 -21.49 16.28 -2.53
N GLY A 33 -20.66 16.44 -1.50
CA GLY A 33 -20.90 17.21 -0.29
C GLY A 33 -19.72 18.11 0.08
N ASP A 34 -19.79 18.72 1.27
CA ASP A 34 -18.88 19.80 1.67
C ASP A 34 -17.55 19.32 2.30
N ARG A 35 -17.03 18.14 1.92
CA ARG A 35 -15.74 17.64 2.44
C ARG A 35 -14.58 18.09 1.57
N LEU A 36 -13.39 18.17 2.17
CA LEU A 36 -12.17 18.52 1.42
C LEU A 36 -11.86 17.51 0.30
N PHE A 37 -12.03 16.21 0.60
CA PHE A 37 -11.96 15.15 -0.39
C PHE A 37 -13.22 14.30 -0.29
N ASP A 38 -14.24 14.60 -1.10
CA ASP A 38 -15.49 13.84 -1.07
C ASP A 38 -15.43 12.66 -2.06
N ALA A 39 -15.03 11.51 -1.54
CA ALA A 39 -14.82 10.31 -2.33
C ALA A 39 -16.15 9.74 -2.86
N SER A 40 -16.22 9.54 -4.17
CA SER A 40 -17.33 8.87 -4.86
C SER A 40 -17.11 7.37 -4.96
N GLU A 41 -15.86 6.96 -5.21
CA GLU A 41 -15.46 5.57 -5.40
C GLU A 41 -14.04 5.28 -4.91
N ALA A 42 -13.80 4.00 -4.62
CA ALA A 42 -12.49 3.47 -4.26
C ALA A 42 -12.19 2.19 -5.05
N VAL A 43 -10.95 2.03 -5.48
CA VAL A 43 -10.46 0.83 -6.16
C VAL A 43 -9.37 0.18 -5.33
N PHE A 44 -9.58 -1.09 -4.97
CA PHE A 44 -8.58 -1.87 -4.22
C PHE A 44 -8.19 -3.15 -4.98
N PRO A 45 -6.91 -3.54 -4.97
CA PRO A 45 -6.51 -4.89 -5.36
C PRO A 45 -6.94 -5.86 -4.26
N VAL A 46 -7.77 -6.85 -4.58
CA VAL A 46 -8.34 -7.81 -3.61
C VAL A 46 -8.15 -9.25 -4.06
N ASN A 47 -8.15 -10.15 -3.07
CA ASN A 47 -8.29 -11.58 -3.29
C ASN A 47 -9.77 -11.93 -3.48
N ALA A 48 -10.19 -12.14 -4.73
CA ALA A 48 -11.54 -12.58 -5.08
C ALA A 48 -11.55 -14.09 -5.34
N GLY A 49 -11.52 -14.90 -4.27
CA GLY A 49 -11.63 -16.35 -4.37
C GLY A 49 -10.40 -17.04 -4.97
N GLY A 50 -9.19 -16.52 -4.69
CA GLY A 50 -7.92 -17.03 -5.20
C GLY A 50 -7.43 -16.33 -6.47
N THR A 51 -8.15 -15.32 -6.95
CA THR A 51 -7.75 -14.51 -8.11
C THR A 51 -7.55 -13.06 -7.68
N LEU A 52 -6.47 -12.45 -8.16
CA LEU A 52 -6.21 -11.04 -7.94
C LEU A 52 -7.15 -10.22 -8.83
N LYS A 53 -7.95 -9.33 -8.23
CA LYS A 53 -8.86 -8.45 -8.97
C LYS A 53 -8.82 -7.04 -8.42
N GLU A 54 -9.04 -6.07 -9.29
CA GLU A 54 -9.37 -4.71 -8.87
C GLU A 54 -10.87 -4.65 -8.54
N GLN A 55 -11.18 -4.27 -7.30
CA GLN A 55 -12.54 -4.11 -6.82
C GLN A 55 -12.86 -2.63 -6.73
N LEU A 56 -13.71 -2.17 -7.65
CA LEU A 56 -14.37 -0.87 -7.58
C LEU A 56 -15.49 -0.92 -6.54
N ILE A 57 -15.50 0.04 -5.61
CA ILE A 57 -16.46 0.17 -4.52
C ILE A 57 -17.02 1.59 -4.59
N HIS A 58 -18.34 1.75 -4.54
CA HIS A 58 -19.05 3.03 -4.52
C HIS A 58 -20.21 2.95 -3.52
N HIS A 59 -20.75 4.09 -3.09
CA HIS A 59 -21.97 4.07 -2.29
C HIS A 59 -23.23 3.96 -3.18
N PRO A 60 -24.22 3.12 -2.84
CA PRO A 60 -24.24 2.14 -1.75
C PRO A 60 -23.46 0.86 -2.09
N TRP A 61 -22.88 0.24 -1.05
CA TRP A 61 -22.20 -1.05 -1.17
C TRP A 61 -22.52 -1.93 0.01
N ARG A 62 -22.87 -3.19 -0.24
CA ARG A 62 -23.22 -4.15 0.82
C ARG A 62 -22.06 -4.36 1.79
N SER A 63 -22.37 -4.30 3.09
CA SER A 63 -21.42 -4.59 4.16
C SER A 63 -20.77 -5.97 3.99
N GLN A 64 -19.44 -5.99 3.98
CA GLN A 64 -18.64 -7.21 3.83
C GLN A 64 -17.19 -6.99 4.26
N LYS A 65 -16.41 -8.07 4.29
CA LYS A 65 -14.97 -8.02 4.50
C LYS A 65 -14.26 -8.57 3.27
N MET A 66 -13.18 -7.92 2.87
CA MET A 66 -12.33 -8.34 1.75
C MET A 66 -10.88 -8.42 2.19
N GLN A 67 -10.13 -9.34 1.58
CA GLN A 67 -8.68 -9.40 1.74
C GLN A 67 -8.05 -8.54 0.65
N VAL A 68 -7.40 -7.46 1.04
CA VAL A 68 -6.62 -6.60 0.14
C VAL A 68 -5.28 -7.27 -0.15
N ALA A 69 -4.91 -7.32 -1.42
CA ALA A 69 -3.63 -7.79 -1.89
C ALA A 69 -2.61 -6.63 -1.90
N ILE A 70 -1.33 -6.99 -2.06
CA ILE A 70 -0.28 -5.98 -2.26
C ILE A 70 -0.52 -5.19 -3.55
N GLY A 71 -0.45 -3.86 -3.46
CA GLY A 71 -0.59 -2.98 -4.62
C GLY A 71 -1.04 -1.56 -4.28
N ILE A 72 -1.27 -0.79 -5.34
CA ILE A 72 -1.82 0.57 -5.27
C ILE A 72 -3.34 0.46 -5.13
N PHE A 73 -3.91 1.27 -4.24
CA PHE A 73 -5.34 1.54 -4.22
C PHE A 73 -5.59 3.01 -4.56
N THR A 74 -6.74 3.32 -5.14
CA THR A 74 -7.12 4.69 -5.53
C THR A 74 -8.45 5.07 -4.94
N LEU A 75 -8.61 6.34 -4.62
CA LEU A 75 -9.90 6.99 -4.41
C LEU A 75 -10.11 8.02 -5.51
N HIS A 76 -11.36 8.13 -5.96
CA HIS A 76 -11.80 9.19 -6.85
C HIS A 76 -12.83 10.03 -6.11
N ALA A 77 -12.68 11.35 -6.17
CA ALA A 77 -13.63 12.30 -5.62
C ALA A 77 -14.67 12.72 -6.68
N HIS A 78 -15.79 13.28 -6.22
CA HIS A 78 -16.86 13.76 -7.11
C HIS A 78 -16.44 14.89 -8.04
N ASP A 79 -15.42 15.67 -7.68
CA ASP A 79 -14.86 16.78 -8.47
C ASP A 79 -13.75 16.33 -9.45
N GLY A 80 -13.42 15.04 -9.46
CA GLY A 80 -12.39 14.46 -10.32
C GLY A 80 -11.01 14.35 -9.68
N ASP A 81 -10.83 14.81 -8.43
CA ASP A 81 -9.58 14.62 -7.71
C ASP A 81 -9.31 13.13 -7.44
N VAL A 82 -8.03 12.75 -7.48
CA VAL A 82 -7.60 11.37 -7.28
C VAL A 82 -6.57 11.29 -6.17
N MET A 83 -6.81 10.39 -5.24
CA MET A 83 -5.88 10.05 -4.15
C MET A 83 -5.41 8.61 -4.37
N SER A 84 -4.10 8.38 -4.34
CA SER A 84 -3.50 7.04 -4.38
C SER A 84 -2.82 6.70 -3.06
N GLY A 85 -2.92 5.43 -2.67
CA GLY A 85 -2.16 4.84 -1.58
C GLY A 85 -1.53 3.51 -1.99
N PHE A 86 -0.60 3.01 -1.18
CA PHE A 86 -0.01 1.69 -1.35
C PHE A 86 -0.24 0.83 -0.11
N SER A 87 -0.59 -0.43 -0.31
CA SER A 87 -0.74 -1.42 0.75
C SER A 87 0.08 -2.66 0.42
N PHE A 88 0.68 -3.28 1.43
CA PHE A 88 1.28 -4.61 1.32
C PHE A 88 0.23 -5.73 1.47
N GLY A 89 -1.04 -5.37 1.48
CA GLY A 89 -2.17 -6.24 1.78
C GLY A 89 -2.76 -5.94 3.16
N GLY A 90 -3.89 -6.55 3.47
CA GLY A 90 -4.60 -6.32 4.72
C GLY A 90 -6.06 -6.71 4.65
N LYS A 91 -6.83 -6.30 5.65
CA LYS A 91 -8.27 -6.55 5.72
C LYS A 91 -9.02 -5.24 5.49
N LEU A 92 -9.88 -5.24 4.48
CA LEU A 92 -10.81 -4.15 4.20
C LEU A 92 -12.17 -4.51 4.79
N GLU A 93 -12.62 -3.73 5.77
CA GLU A 93 -13.96 -3.80 6.33
C GLU A 93 -14.83 -2.74 5.62
N ILE A 94 -15.96 -3.16 5.08
CA ILE A 94 -16.92 -2.30 4.38
C ILE A 94 -18.22 -2.29 5.19
N GLU A 95 -18.70 -1.11 5.54
CA GLU A 95 -19.94 -0.90 6.28
C GLU A 95 -20.87 0.03 5.50
N GLU A 96 -22.01 -0.51 5.08
CA GLU A 96 -23.09 0.25 4.47
C GLU A 96 -23.83 1.08 5.54
N GLN A 97 -24.05 2.35 5.25
CA GLN A 97 -24.93 3.24 5.99
C GLN A 97 -25.97 3.84 5.04
N ALA A 98 -27.04 4.42 5.58
CA ALA A 98 -28.15 4.94 4.77
C ALA A 98 -27.72 6.03 3.76
N ALA A 99 -26.69 6.81 4.07
CA ALA A 99 -26.25 7.95 3.25
C ALA A 99 -24.82 7.83 2.73
N TYR A 100 -24.07 6.81 3.15
CA TYR A 100 -22.65 6.64 2.80
C TYR A 100 -22.19 5.19 3.01
N THR A 101 -21.02 4.85 2.50
CA THR A 101 -20.35 3.57 2.74
C THR A 101 -19.00 3.86 3.39
N ASP A 102 -18.76 3.34 4.58
CA ASP A 102 -17.46 3.45 5.27
C ASP A 102 -16.55 2.28 4.88
N LEU A 103 -15.30 2.59 4.54
CA LEU A 103 -14.26 1.62 4.24
C LEU A 103 -13.13 1.78 5.25
N ARG A 104 -12.67 0.66 5.81
CA ARG A 104 -11.54 0.61 6.75
C ARG A 104 -10.56 -0.47 6.37
N LEU A 105 -9.39 -0.06 5.88
CA LEU A 105 -8.25 -0.94 5.62
C LEU A 105 -7.35 -1.00 6.85
N LYS A 106 -7.20 -2.19 7.45
CA LYS A 106 -6.22 -2.48 8.49
C LYS A 106 -5.13 -3.39 7.95
N SER A 107 -3.88 -3.09 8.24
CA SER A 107 -2.74 -3.91 7.84
C SER A 107 -1.75 -4.12 8.98
N SER A 108 -1.08 -5.28 8.98
CA SER A 108 0.09 -5.54 9.83
C SER A 108 1.38 -4.92 9.27
N ALA A 109 1.33 -4.45 8.02
CA ALA A 109 2.40 -3.68 7.38
C ALA A 109 2.01 -2.21 7.23
N PRO A 110 2.99 -1.32 7.06
CA PRO A 110 2.72 0.08 6.75
C PRO A 110 1.87 0.25 5.48
N VAL A 111 0.78 0.99 5.58
CA VAL A 111 0.06 1.60 4.46
C VAL A 111 0.71 2.94 4.17
N PHE A 112 0.95 3.25 2.90
CA PHE A 112 1.55 4.51 2.48
C PHE A 112 0.53 5.40 1.78
N ASN A 113 0.54 6.69 2.13
CA ASN A 113 -0.07 7.73 1.33
C ASN A 113 0.88 8.06 0.18
N LEU A 114 0.41 7.95 -1.07
CA LEU A 114 1.19 8.33 -2.25
C LEU A 114 0.79 9.72 -2.79
N SER A 115 -0.25 10.31 -2.21
CA SER A 115 -0.82 11.58 -2.63
C SER A 115 -0.09 12.71 -1.91
N GLY A 116 1.00 13.15 -2.52
CA GLY A 116 1.79 14.31 -2.11
C GLY A 116 2.64 14.78 -3.28
N SER A 117 2.87 16.09 -3.42
CA SER A 117 3.72 16.60 -4.49
C SER A 117 5.13 16.00 -4.36
N LEU A 118 5.63 15.38 -5.44
CA LEU A 118 6.92 14.68 -5.52
C LEU A 118 8.12 15.56 -5.16
N HIS A 119 7.93 16.87 -5.04
CA HIS A 119 9.00 17.84 -4.92
C HIS A 119 9.25 18.34 -3.50
N ASP A 120 8.28 18.32 -2.57
CA ASP A 120 8.48 18.85 -1.20
C ASP A 120 7.74 18.10 -0.08
N SER A 121 7.05 16.99 -0.36
CA SER A 121 6.38 16.20 0.69
C SER A 121 7.31 15.17 1.35
N PRO A 122 7.27 14.99 2.69
CA PRO A 122 7.87 13.86 3.41
C PRO A 122 7.48 12.47 2.87
N GLU A 123 6.40 12.39 2.09
CA GLU A 123 5.82 11.16 1.54
C GLU A 123 6.36 10.80 0.14
N ALA A 124 7.10 11.70 -0.52
CA ALA A 124 7.70 11.44 -1.84
C ALA A 124 8.57 10.14 -1.88
N PRO A 125 9.33 9.77 -0.83
CA PRO A 125 10.04 8.50 -0.81
C PRO A 125 9.13 7.27 -0.81
N ALA A 126 7.91 7.37 -0.25
CA ALA A 126 6.96 6.25 -0.21
C ALA A 126 6.40 5.92 -1.59
N ALA A 127 6.12 6.92 -2.42
CA ALA A 127 5.75 6.75 -3.83
C ALA A 127 6.86 6.05 -4.62
N ILE A 128 8.12 6.42 -4.39
CA ILE A 128 9.25 5.78 -5.06
C ILE A 128 9.41 4.33 -4.59
N LEU A 129 9.29 4.07 -3.27
CA LEU A 129 9.30 2.70 -2.74
C LEU A 129 8.21 1.83 -3.37
N ALA A 130 6.98 2.34 -3.44
CA ALA A 130 5.84 1.66 -4.06
C ALA A 130 6.10 1.37 -5.55
N SER A 131 6.65 2.34 -6.29
CA SER A 131 6.98 2.19 -7.70
C SER A 131 8.07 1.13 -7.94
N GLU A 132 9.17 1.20 -7.19
CA GLU A 132 10.28 0.25 -7.30
C GLU A 132 9.86 -1.18 -6.94
N LEU A 133 9.02 -1.31 -5.91
CA LEU A 133 8.45 -2.60 -5.53
C LEU A 133 7.50 -3.15 -6.59
N SER A 134 6.62 -2.30 -7.14
CA SER A 134 5.73 -2.69 -8.24
C SER A 134 6.53 -3.16 -9.44
N ALA A 135 7.65 -2.51 -9.76
CA ALA A 135 8.58 -2.94 -10.80
C ALA A 135 9.26 -4.28 -10.49
N CYS A 136 9.61 -4.55 -9.24
CA CYS A 136 10.13 -5.86 -8.82
C CYS A 136 9.08 -6.97 -8.97
N ILE A 137 7.85 -6.74 -8.53
CA ILE A 137 6.73 -7.70 -8.65
C ILE A 137 6.40 -7.94 -10.12
N ALA A 138 6.32 -6.90 -10.94
CA ALA A 138 6.04 -7.01 -12.38
C ALA A 138 7.13 -7.79 -13.12
N ARG A 139 8.41 -7.54 -12.83
CA ARG A 139 9.52 -8.33 -13.40
C ARG A 139 9.45 -9.79 -12.97
N ARG A 140 9.05 -10.05 -11.72
CA ARG A 140 8.88 -11.42 -11.24
C ARG A 140 7.73 -12.10 -11.96
N ARG A 141 6.56 -11.46 -12.08
CA ARG A 141 5.43 -11.97 -12.87
C ARG A 141 5.86 -12.33 -14.30
N ALA A 142 6.61 -11.45 -14.97
CA ALA A 142 7.10 -11.71 -16.33
C ALA A 142 8.02 -12.93 -16.42
N ALA A 143 8.81 -13.23 -15.38
CA ALA A 143 9.67 -14.42 -15.33
C ALA A 143 8.88 -15.73 -15.21
N TRP A 144 7.65 -15.70 -14.68
CA TRP A 144 6.77 -16.85 -14.54
C TRP A 144 6.07 -17.27 -15.84
N ARG A 145 6.15 -16.43 -16.90
CA ARG A 145 5.68 -16.65 -18.29
C ARG A 145 4.27 -17.24 -18.42
N THR A 146 4.14 -18.56 -18.25
CA THR A 146 2.92 -19.34 -18.50
C THR A 146 2.20 -19.80 -17.23
N ASN A 147 2.80 -19.57 -16.05
CA ASN A 147 2.22 -20.00 -14.77
C ASN A 147 1.76 -18.81 -13.91
N ASP A 148 1.05 -17.88 -14.54
CA ASP A 148 0.49 -16.68 -13.92
C ASP A 148 -0.42 -16.99 -12.73
N GLN A 149 -1.18 -18.09 -12.79
CA GLN A 149 -2.08 -18.50 -11.72
C GLN A 149 -1.32 -18.87 -10.43
N GLU A 150 -0.20 -19.59 -10.54
CA GLU A 150 0.61 -19.93 -9.36
C GLU A 150 1.32 -18.69 -8.80
N PHE A 151 1.78 -17.78 -9.67
CA PHE A 151 2.32 -16.50 -9.24
C PHE A 151 1.28 -15.68 -8.46
N GLU A 152 0.06 -15.53 -9.00
CA GLU A 152 -1.02 -14.81 -8.32
C GLU A 152 -1.38 -15.47 -6.99
N LYS A 153 -1.48 -16.80 -6.96
CA LYS A 153 -1.74 -17.55 -5.73
C LYS A 153 -0.69 -17.28 -4.66
N ARG A 154 0.61 -17.25 -5.03
CA ARG A 154 1.71 -16.91 -4.10
C ARG A 154 1.64 -15.46 -3.64
N LEU A 155 1.38 -14.54 -4.56
CA LEU A 155 1.22 -13.12 -4.25
C LEU A 155 0.07 -12.87 -3.27
N LEU A 156 -1.06 -13.57 -3.45
CA LEU A 156 -2.24 -13.49 -2.57
C LEU A 156 -2.06 -14.19 -1.23
N ALA A 157 -1.15 -15.17 -1.14
CA ALA A 157 -0.83 -15.89 0.09
C ALA A 157 0.24 -15.19 0.95
N LEU A 158 0.87 -14.13 0.43
CA LEU A 158 1.94 -13.42 1.12
C LEU A 158 1.36 -12.56 2.25
N GLU A 159 1.77 -12.85 3.49
CA GLU A 159 1.34 -12.07 4.65
C GLU A 159 1.86 -10.62 4.56
N PRO A 160 1.06 -9.59 4.91
CA PRO A 160 1.42 -8.20 4.62
C PRO A 160 2.76 -7.76 5.20
N PHE A 161 3.02 -8.09 6.47
CA PHE A 161 4.29 -7.74 7.11
C PHE A 161 5.49 -8.49 6.50
N GLN A 162 5.29 -9.74 6.08
CA GLN A 162 6.32 -10.48 5.34
C GLN A 162 6.60 -9.81 4.00
N ALA A 163 5.56 -9.42 3.26
CA ALA A 163 5.71 -8.67 2.01
C ALA A 163 6.52 -7.39 2.21
N PHE A 164 6.26 -6.65 3.30
CA PHE A 164 7.03 -5.45 3.65
C PHE A 164 8.51 -5.74 3.93
N LEU A 165 8.82 -6.76 4.73
CA LEU A 165 10.21 -7.16 5.03
C LEU A 165 10.98 -7.58 3.77
N VAL A 166 10.36 -8.44 2.94
CA VAL A 166 10.94 -8.90 1.68
C VAL A 166 11.19 -7.72 0.74
N SER A 167 10.27 -6.76 0.71
CA SER A 167 10.39 -5.55 -0.11
C SER A 167 11.56 -4.68 0.32
N LEU A 168 11.70 -4.41 1.62
CA LEU A 168 12.83 -3.66 2.16
C LEU A 168 14.17 -4.35 1.88
N LYS A 169 14.24 -5.66 2.08
CA LYS A 169 15.44 -6.45 1.77
C LYS A 169 15.78 -6.37 0.27
N THR A 170 14.79 -6.63 -0.60
CA THR A 170 14.98 -6.61 -2.06
C THR A 170 15.50 -5.26 -2.55
N LEU A 171 14.95 -4.16 -2.00
CA LEU A 171 15.40 -2.82 -2.34
C LEU A 171 16.81 -2.52 -1.78
N SER A 172 17.12 -2.95 -0.55
CA SER A 172 18.46 -2.82 0.02
C SER A 172 19.50 -3.52 -0.84
N ASP A 173 19.26 -4.80 -1.18
CA ASP A 173 20.16 -5.60 -2.01
C ASP A 173 20.35 -4.98 -3.40
N LYS A 174 19.27 -4.47 -4.02
CA LYS A 174 19.34 -3.77 -5.32
C LYS A 174 20.21 -2.51 -5.25
N LEU A 175 20.08 -1.73 -4.18
CA LEU A 175 20.84 -0.49 -3.99
C LEU A 175 22.32 -0.75 -3.69
N GLU A 176 22.64 -1.86 -3.01
CA GLU A 176 24.01 -2.28 -2.73
C GLU A 176 24.72 -2.82 -3.98
N THR A 177 24.01 -3.58 -4.80
CA THR A 177 24.56 -4.19 -6.03
C THR A 177 24.65 -3.22 -7.20
N SER A 178 23.95 -2.08 -7.15
CA SER A 178 23.98 -1.05 -8.21
C SER A 178 24.29 0.34 -7.65
N PRO A 179 25.55 0.61 -7.22
CA PRO A 179 25.90 1.87 -6.56
C PRO A 179 25.61 3.11 -7.40
N HIS A 180 25.75 3.01 -8.73
CA HIS A 180 25.49 4.08 -9.69
C HIS A 180 24.04 4.59 -9.64
N LEU A 181 23.06 3.78 -9.21
CA LEU A 181 21.68 4.25 -9.03
C LEU A 181 21.61 5.40 -8.02
N THR A 182 22.42 5.32 -6.96
CA THR A 182 22.47 6.32 -5.88
C THR A 182 23.18 7.61 -6.25
N GLU A 183 23.62 7.78 -7.50
CA GLU A 183 24.16 9.07 -7.96
C GLU A 183 23.05 10.12 -8.11
N THR A 184 21.84 9.66 -8.45
CA THR A 184 20.66 10.54 -8.52
C THR A 184 20.15 10.93 -7.12
N GLN A 185 19.59 12.13 -6.98
CA GLN A 185 18.98 12.58 -5.72
C GLN A 185 17.83 11.66 -5.29
N HIS A 186 17.07 11.13 -6.25
CA HIS A 186 15.92 10.25 -6.05
C HIS A 186 16.31 8.93 -5.35
N TYR A 187 17.27 8.19 -5.91
CA TYR A 187 17.70 6.92 -5.31
C TYR A 187 18.45 7.10 -3.99
N ARG A 188 19.07 8.26 -3.73
CA ARG A 188 19.59 8.59 -2.38
C ARG A 188 18.48 8.72 -1.35
N ALA A 189 17.34 9.33 -1.71
CA ALA A 189 16.19 9.42 -0.82
C ALA A 189 15.61 8.03 -0.52
N VAL A 190 15.48 7.17 -1.53
CA VAL A 190 15.06 5.77 -1.37
C VAL A 190 16.02 5.02 -0.44
N ALA A 191 17.32 5.06 -0.71
CA ALA A 191 18.32 4.36 0.09
C ALA A 191 18.30 4.79 1.56
N ARG A 192 18.16 6.10 1.83
CA ARG A 192 18.01 6.61 3.20
C ARG A 192 16.73 6.08 3.85
N THR A 193 15.61 6.06 3.12
CA THR A 193 14.32 5.59 3.63
C THR A 193 14.34 4.10 3.95
N VAL A 194 14.86 3.27 3.03
CA VAL A 194 15.03 1.82 3.25
C VAL A 194 15.93 1.56 4.46
N ARG A 195 17.12 2.18 4.52
CA ARG A 195 18.04 2.00 5.65
C ARG A 195 17.42 2.43 6.99
N ARG A 196 16.69 3.55 6.99
CA ARG A 196 15.96 4.02 8.18
C ARG A 196 14.89 3.03 8.60
N ALA A 197 14.07 2.53 7.66
CA ALA A 197 13.03 1.55 7.96
C ALA A 197 13.61 0.25 8.52
N ILE A 198 14.66 -0.29 7.88
CA ILE A 198 15.38 -1.48 8.36
C ILE A 198 15.93 -1.24 9.77
N LYS A 199 16.53 -0.08 10.04
CA LYS A 199 17.03 0.26 11.37
C LYS A 199 15.91 0.29 12.41
N ILE A 200 14.78 0.92 12.11
CA ILE A 200 13.62 0.97 13.01
C ILE A 200 13.12 -0.43 13.34
N LEU A 201 13.04 -1.31 12.33
CA LEU A 201 12.61 -2.70 12.51
C LEU A 201 13.61 -3.52 13.34
N LYS A 202 14.92 -3.29 13.14
CA LYS A 202 15.98 -3.93 13.94
C LYS A 202 15.92 -3.48 15.40
N ASP A 203 15.83 -2.17 15.63
CA ASP A 203 15.76 -1.59 16.97
C ASP A 203 14.49 -2.05 17.72
N ALA A 204 13.39 -2.29 17.00
CA ALA A 204 12.14 -2.84 17.54
C ALA A 204 12.11 -4.39 17.66
N GLY A 205 13.19 -5.10 17.31
CA GLY A 205 13.22 -6.58 17.32
C GLY A 205 12.29 -7.26 16.31
N ARG A 206 11.78 -6.51 15.32
CA ARG A 206 10.86 -6.99 14.28
C ARG A 206 11.57 -7.32 12.96
N TRP A 207 12.90 -7.20 12.90
CA TRP A 207 13.73 -7.61 11.76
C TRP A 207 14.33 -9.00 12.02
N PRO A 208 13.87 -10.05 11.32
CA PRO A 208 14.36 -11.41 11.57
C PRO A 208 15.78 -11.63 11.01
N ASN A 209 16.47 -12.65 11.52
CA ASN A 209 17.81 -13.03 11.06
C ASN A 209 17.82 -13.51 9.60
N TYR A 210 16.72 -14.12 9.17
CA TYR A 210 16.51 -14.56 7.79
C TYR A 210 15.22 -13.94 7.26
N ILE A 211 15.35 -13.28 6.11
CA ILE A 211 14.24 -12.76 5.32
C ILE A 211 14.38 -13.43 3.94
N PRO A 212 13.35 -14.16 3.46
CA PRO A 212 13.42 -14.76 2.15
C PRO A 212 13.52 -13.67 1.07
N SER A 213 14.18 -14.01 -0.02
CA SER A 213 14.18 -13.20 -1.24
C SER A 213 12.79 -13.14 -1.85
N LEU A 214 12.56 -12.11 -2.69
CA LEU A 214 11.32 -12.01 -3.45
C LEU A 214 11.09 -13.23 -4.35
N GLU A 215 12.16 -13.87 -4.83
CA GLU A 215 12.10 -15.06 -5.67
C GLU A 215 11.69 -16.32 -4.92
N GLU A 216 12.02 -16.42 -3.63
CA GLU A 216 11.61 -17.53 -2.77
C GLU A 216 10.12 -17.44 -2.40
N VAL A 217 9.58 -16.22 -2.27
CA VAL A 217 8.16 -16.01 -1.90
C VAL A 217 7.22 -15.85 -3.09
N LEU A 218 7.70 -15.39 -4.24
CA LEU A 218 6.95 -15.27 -5.50
C LEU A 218 7.58 -16.20 -6.53
#